data_AF-A0A433XEX9-F1
#
_entry.id   AF-A0A433XEX9-F1
#
_cell.length_a   1.000
_cell.length_b   1.000
_cell.length_c   1.000
_cell.angle_alpha   90.00
_cell.angle_beta   90.00
_cell.angle_gamma   90.00
#
_symmetry.space_group_name_H-M   'P 1'
#
loop_
_entity.id
_entity.type
_entity.pdbx_description
1 polymer ?
#
loop_
_entity_poly.entity_id
_entity_poly.type
_entity_poly.pdbx_seq_one_letter_code
_entity_poly.pdbx_strand_id
1 'polypeptide(L)' 'MADADPITVRVPGGMRDRIRERARANRRSMNSEIVHYLDRALEAEKNEGPAEGATSPSHGSSNPPCKDIADEQRTE' A
#
# COMPACT_ATOMS: atom_id res chain seq x y z
N MET A 1 15.53 26.14 -10.04
CA MET A 1 14.23 25.47 -9.94
C MET A 1 14.48 24.07 -9.39
N ALA A 2 13.83 23.67 -8.30
CA ALA A 2 13.86 22.27 -7.89
C ALA A 2 12.85 21.52 -8.75
N ASP A 3 13.35 20.80 -9.75
CA ASP A 3 12.53 19.90 -10.56
C ASP A 3 12.22 18.65 -9.73
N ALA A 4 11.00 18.12 -9.86
CA ALA A 4 10.59 16.93 -9.12
C ALA A 4 10.80 15.69 -9.99
N ASP A 5 11.61 14.74 -9.51
CA ASP A 5 11.85 13.48 -10.20
C ASP A 5 10.65 12.51 -10.09
N PRO A 6 10.19 11.89 -11.19
CA PRO A 6 9.10 10.94 -11.16
C PRO A 6 9.55 9.59 -10.56
N ILE A 7 8.75 9.04 -9.65
CA ILE A 7 9.00 7.74 -9.02
C ILE A 7 8.01 6.69 -9.54
N THR A 8 8.52 5.55 -10.01
CA THR A 8 7.67 4.40 -10.40
C THR A 8 7.59 3.40 -9.24
N VAL A 9 6.40 3.25 -8.65
CA VAL A 9 6.16 2.35 -7.52
C VAL A 9 5.28 1.18 -7.94
N ARG A 10 5.69 -0.04 -7.61
CA ARG A 10 4.87 -1.25 -7.75
C ARG A 10 4.07 -1.46 -6.48
N VAL A 11 2.76 -1.52 -6.59
CA VAL A 11 1.85 -1.74 -5.46
C VAL A 11 1.03 -3.01 -5.68
N PRO A 12 0.67 -3.73 -4.60
CA PRO A 12 -0.22 -4.89 -4.70
C PRO A 12 -1.61 -4.48 -5.22
N GLY A 13 -2.33 -5.46 -5.79
CA GLY A 13 -3.67 -5.25 -6.35
C GLY A 13 -4.63 -4.58 -5.34
N GLY A 14 -5.45 -3.65 -5.84
CA GLY A 14 -6.42 -2.92 -5.02
C GLY A 14 -5.86 -1.78 -4.16
N MET A 15 -4.54 -1.73 -3.92
CA MET A 15 -3.94 -0.62 -3.14
C MET A 15 -4.03 0.71 -3.89
N ARG A 16 -3.81 0.69 -5.21
CA ARG A 16 -3.96 1.86 -6.08
C ARG A 16 -5.37 2.46 -6.01
N ASP A 17 -6.40 1.61 -6.01
CA ASP A 17 -7.79 2.08 -5.95
C ASP A 17 -8.13 2.67 -4.58
N ARG A 18 -7.63 2.06 -3.50
CA ARG A 18 -7.74 2.61 -2.13
C ARG A 18 -7.10 4.01 -2.02
N ILE A 19 -5.92 4.20 -2.61
CA ILE A 19 -5.24 5.51 -2.62
C ILE A 19 -6.05 6.52 -3.43
N ARG A 20 -6.59 6.11 -4.59
CA ARG A 20 -7.43 6.97 -5.43
C ARG A 20 -8.69 7.42 -4.70
N GLU A 21 -9.38 6.52 -4.00
CA GLU A 21 -10.58 6.83 -3.25
C GLU A 21 -10.31 7.83 -2.13
N ARG A 22 -9.22 7.63 -1.37
CA ARG A 22 -8.79 8.58 -0.34
C ARG A 22 -8.41 9.94 -0.91
N ALA A 23 -7.64 9.97 -1.99
CA ALA A 23 -7.29 11.21 -2.67
C ALA A 23 -8.55 12.00 -3.10
N ARG A 24 -9.56 11.31 -3.65
CA ARG A 24 -10.85 11.92 -4.03
C ARG A 24 -11.60 12.46 -2.80
N ALA A 25 -11.67 11.70 -1.72
CA ALA A 25 -12.30 12.13 -0.47
C ALA A 25 -11.61 13.38 0.11
N ASN A 26 -10.29 13.44 0.02
CA ASN A 26 -9.45 14.54 0.52
C ASN A 26 -9.32 15.71 -0.47
N ARG A 27 -9.97 15.65 -1.64
CA ARG A 27 -9.86 16.63 -2.74
C ARG A 27 -8.40 16.91 -3.15
N ARG A 28 -7.55 15.89 -3.12
CA ARG A 28 -6.13 15.94 -3.50
C ARG A 28 -5.90 15.12 -4.77
N SER A 29 -4.85 15.46 -5.51
CA SER A 29 -4.36 14.56 -6.57
C SER A 29 -3.82 13.28 -5.94
N MET A 30 -3.86 12.18 -6.69
CA MET A 30 -3.27 10.92 -6.23
C MET A 30 -1.78 11.10 -5.85
N ASN A 31 -1.04 11.90 -6.61
CA ASN A 31 0.36 12.22 -6.33
C ASN A 31 0.52 12.96 -5.00
N SER A 32 -0.28 14.02 -4.79
CA SER A 32 -0.24 14.81 -3.55
C SER A 32 -0.60 13.96 -2.32
N GLU A 33 -1.52 13.01 -2.48
CA GLU A 33 -1.90 12.10 -1.39
C GLU A 33 -0.79 11.09 -1.08
N ILE A 34 -0.12 10.54 -2.10
CA ILE A 34 1.03 9.64 -1.93
C ILE A 34 2.15 10.38 -1.20
N VAL A 35 2.52 11.58 -1.66
CA VAL A 35 3.57 12.39 -1.01
C VAL A 35 3.21 12.70 0.44
N HIS A 36 1.95 13.07 0.72
CA HIS A 36 1.51 13.34 2.09
C HIS A 36 1.65 12.13 3.03
N TYR A 37 1.31 10.93 2.57
CA TYR A 37 1.50 9.71 3.36
C TYR A 37 2.97 9.37 3.59
N LEU A 38 3.81 9.58 2.57
CA LEU A 38 5.25 9.36 2.69
C LEU A 38 5.88 10.34 3.67
N ASP A 39 5.54 11.62 3.58
CA ASP A 39 6.06 12.67 4.47
C ASP A 39 5.69 12.37 5.93
N ARG A 40 4.42 12.04 6.17
CA ARG A 40 3.94 11.64 7.50
C ARG A 40 4.65 10.39 8.05
N ALA A 41 4.97 9.41 7.20
CA ALA A 41 5.70 8.22 7.63
C ALA A 41 7.16 8.55 8.00
N LEU A 42 7.83 9.40 7.22
CA LEU A 42 9.19 9.86 7.50
C LEU A 42 9.25 10.75 8.75
N GLU A 43 8.25 11.61 8.96
CA GLU A 43 8.11 12.41 10.18
C GLU A 43 7.90 11.53 11.41
N ALA A 44 7.10 10.46 11.28
CA ALA A 44 6.92 9.48 12.35
C ALA A 44 8.26 8.84 12.71
N GLU A 45 8.98 8.27 11.74
CA GLU A 45 10.32 7.68 11.96
C GLU A 45 11.30 8.65 12.62
N LYS A 46 11.28 9.93 12.22
CA LYS A 46 12.16 10.96 12.79
C LYS A 46 11.80 11.33 14.23
N ASN A 47 10.53 11.24 14.60
CA ASN A 47 10.05 11.51 15.95
C ASN A 47 10.12 10.28 16.87
N GLU A 48 10.37 9.08 16.32
CA GLU A 48 10.78 7.90 17.08
C GLU A 48 12.27 8.03 17.47
N GLY A 49 12.54 8.90 18.46
CA GLY A 49 13.71 8.70 19.31
C GLY A 49 13.69 7.28 19.92
N PRO A 50 14.81 6.74 20.44
CA PRO A 50 15.04 5.29 20.63
C PRO A 50 14.12 4.52 21.61
N ALA A 51 13.02 5.11 22.08
CA ALA A 51 12.03 4.43 22.88
C ALA A 51 10.73 4.36 22.10
N GLU A 52 10.43 3.19 21.55
CA GLU A 52 9.09 2.55 21.46
C GLU A 52 9.13 1.49 20.36
N GLY A 53 10.04 0.52 20.50
CA GLY A 53 9.89 -0.77 19.83
C GLY A 53 8.69 -1.50 20.42
N ALA A 54 7.48 -1.24 19.91
CA ALA A 54 6.29 -1.98 20.32
C ALA A 54 5.15 -2.01 19.30
N THR A 55 5.39 -1.84 17.99
CA THR A 55 4.43 -2.37 17.01
C THR A 55 5.14 -3.01 15.82
N SER A 56 5.61 -4.23 16.01
CA SER A 56 5.75 -5.17 14.88
C SER A 56 4.36 -5.42 14.30
N PRO A 57 4.01 -5.01 13.07
CA PRO A 57 2.89 -5.62 12.40
C PRO A 57 3.42 -6.95 11.88
N SER A 58 3.12 -8.03 12.59
CA SER A 58 3.24 -9.38 12.11
C SER A 58 2.42 -9.55 10.82
N HIS A 59 2.99 -9.20 9.67
CA HIS A 59 2.54 -9.76 8.40
C HIS A 59 3.11 -11.16 8.32
N GLY A 60 2.49 -12.06 9.10
CA GLY A 60 2.51 -13.47 8.81
C GLY A 60 1.99 -13.61 7.39
N SER A 61 2.89 -13.89 6.45
CA SER A 61 2.54 -14.26 5.09
C SER A 61 1.93 -15.66 5.14
N SER A 62 0.69 -15.79 5.65
CA SER A 62 -0.15 -16.95 5.37
C SER A 62 -0.66 -16.79 3.95
N ASN A 63 0.19 -17.17 3.00
CA ASN A 63 -0.26 -17.45 1.64
C ASN A 63 -1.17 -18.69 1.74
N PRO A 64 -2.50 -18.60 1.49
CA PRO A 64 -3.26 -19.83 1.30
C PRO A 64 -2.80 -20.43 -0.04
N PRO A 65 -2.45 -21.73 -0.12
CA PRO A 65 -2.36 -22.36 -1.43
C PRO A 65 -3.73 -22.22 -2.10
N CYS A 66 -3.73 -21.66 -3.31
CA CYS A 66 -4.89 -21.58 -4.16
C CYS A 66 -5.50 -22.98 -4.26
N LYS A 67 -6.75 -23.13 -3.82
CA LYS A 67 -7.52 -24.33 -4.10
C LYS A 67 -7.86 -24.27 -5.58
N ASP A 68 -7.25 -25.14 -6.38
CA ASP A 68 -7.70 -25.42 -7.74
C ASP A 68 -9.14 -25.95 -7.67
N ILE A 69 -10.09 -25.10 -8.05
CA ILE A 69 -11.47 -25.50 -8.33
C ILE A 69 -11.68 -25.21 -9.82
N ALA A 70 -11.58 -26.25 -10.64
CA ALA A 70 -12.36 -26.46 -11.86
C ALA A 70 -11.82 -27.69 -12.60
N ASP A 71 -12.63 -28.75 -12.69
CA ASP A 71 -13.11 -29.17 -14.01
C ASP A 71 -14.38 -30.03 -13.83
N GLU A 72 -15.52 -29.40 -14.09
CA GLU A 72 -16.80 -30.07 -14.32
C GLU A 72 -16.95 -30.16 -15.84
N GLN A 73 -16.53 -31.28 -16.42
CA GLN A 73 -16.84 -31.73 -17.78
C GLN A 73 -17.11 -33.25 -17.65
N ARG A 74 -18.37 -33.67 -17.56
CA ARG A 74 -19.20 -34.16 -18.67
C ARG A 74 -18.71 -35.50 -19.28
N THR A 75 -19.69 -36.36 -19.60
CA THR A 75 -19.67 -37.62 -20.40
C THR A 75 -19.18 -38.89 -19.67
N GLU A 76 -19.89 -40.02 -19.61
CA GLU A 76 -21.09 -40.54 -20.30
C GLU A 76 -22.03 -41.28 -19.33
#